data_AF-A0A1A6ADW9-F1
#
_entry.id   AF-A0A1A6ADW9-F1
#
_cell.length_a   1.000
_cell.length_b   1.000
_cell.length_c   1.000
_cell.angle_alpha   90.00
_cell.angle_beta   90.00
_cell.angle_gamma   90.00
#
_symmetry.space_group_name_H-M   'P 1'
#
loop_
_entity.id
_entity.type
_entity.pdbx_description
1 polymer ?
#
loop_
_entity_poly.entity_id
_entity_poly.type
_entity_poly.pdbx_seq_one_letter_code
_entity_poly.pdbx_strand_id
1 'polypeptide(L)'
;MRHSENPMSTATDTTQLSAASIGPSRRKRTTLKETYKAMAAEWDNLSKSTSIDQTTKEGYNNTLSLLSDLCTIRQQIRRSGGSRKRLLAELAEAEGTTFRSVKRGLLDLRNQDGVSRGGDVTRNAELLKEWYSTDRSERSSWSVNDWAKVQSALQTELTRSMRSYDTLQGDIDTLKSILTARKQEETNASGSSVSAKSDKSSVSSLRRLRTLIDLRKAAIKAKRSRRPAKRRQGSIVGKHSLSGYVETDDSGNAAGSVVSKA
;
A
#
# COMPACT_ATOMS: atom_id res chain seq x y z
N MET A 1 85.99 25.13 0.04
CA MET A 1 86.00 23.97 -0.88
C MET A 1 85.50 22.76 -0.09
N ARG A 2 84.51 21.97 -0.53
CA ARG A 2 83.86 21.83 -1.85
C ARG A 2 82.33 21.99 -1.76
N HIS A 3 81.66 22.24 -2.89
CA HIS A 3 80.20 22.27 -3.04
C HIS A 3 79.67 20.96 -3.64
N SER A 4 78.43 20.60 -3.29
CA SER A 4 77.42 19.86 -4.07
C SER A 4 76.27 19.50 -3.11
N GLU A 5 75.16 20.25 -3.05
CA GLU A 5 73.99 20.23 -3.97
C GLU A 5 73.02 19.05 -3.73
N ASN A 6 71.78 19.40 -3.36
CA ASN A 6 70.61 18.51 -3.25
C ASN A 6 70.12 18.10 -4.66
N PRO A 7 69.34 16.99 -4.77
CA PRO A 7 67.89 17.21 -4.81
C PRO A 7 67.05 16.17 -4.04
N MET A 8 66.25 16.68 -3.09
CA MET A 8 64.78 16.58 -3.11
C MET A 8 64.13 15.28 -3.62
N SER A 9 63.56 14.50 -2.70
CA SER A 9 62.49 13.54 -2.99
C SER A 9 61.46 13.52 -1.86
N THR A 10 60.37 14.26 -2.05
CA THR A 10 59.20 14.27 -1.17
C THR A 10 58.22 13.17 -1.59
N ALA A 11 58.28 12.02 -0.92
CA ALA A 11 57.27 10.98 -1.03
C ALA A 11 56.13 11.24 -0.02
N THR A 12 55.26 12.20 -0.32
CA THR A 12 53.96 12.32 0.36
C THR A 12 53.00 11.28 -0.19
N ASP A 13 52.82 10.16 0.52
CA ASP A 13 51.75 9.19 0.26
C ASP A 13 50.37 9.83 0.49
N THR A 14 49.92 10.56 -0.52
CA THR A 14 48.58 11.12 -0.58
C THR A 14 47.67 10.05 -1.18
N THR A 15 47.19 9.14 -0.33
CA THR A 15 46.15 8.19 -0.69
C THR A 15 44.86 8.96 -0.99
N GLN A 16 44.70 9.41 -2.24
CA GLN A 16 43.45 9.96 -2.75
C GLN A 16 42.42 8.83 -2.81
N LEU A 17 41.75 8.59 -1.69
CA LEU A 17 40.45 7.92 -1.69
C LEU A 17 39.49 8.84 -2.43
N SER A 18 39.34 8.55 -3.72
CA SER A 18 38.42 9.22 -4.62
C SER A 18 37.04 9.32 -3.96
N ALA A 19 36.54 10.53 -3.87
CA ALA A 19 35.19 10.80 -3.38
C ALA A 19 34.18 10.24 -4.38
N ALA A 20 33.91 8.93 -4.26
CA ALA A 20 32.82 8.28 -4.94
C ALA A 20 31.55 9.03 -4.55
N SER A 21 30.97 9.75 -5.51
CA SER A 21 29.74 10.51 -5.34
C SER A 21 28.61 9.52 -5.05
N ILE A 22 28.39 9.23 -3.77
CA ILE A 22 27.22 8.49 -3.28
C ILE A 22 26.03 9.42 -3.44
N GLY A 23 25.47 9.45 -4.66
CA GLY A 23 24.16 10.03 -4.95
C GLY A 23 23.13 9.50 -3.95
N PRO A 24 22.09 10.30 -3.62
CA PRO A 24 21.35 10.20 -2.37
C PRO A 24 20.94 8.77 -2.04
N SER A 25 21.72 8.16 -1.15
CA SER A 25 21.52 6.79 -0.72
C SER A 25 20.08 6.66 -0.23
N ARG A 26 19.34 5.70 -0.78
CA ARG A 26 17.96 5.39 -0.38
C ARG A 26 17.97 5.17 1.13
N ARG A 27 17.63 6.22 1.92
CA ARG A 27 17.57 6.15 3.38
C ARG A 27 16.71 4.94 3.74
N LYS A 28 17.34 3.90 4.29
CA LYS A 28 16.67 2.65 4.61
C LYS A 28 15.51 2.99 5.54
N ARG A 29 14.27 2.76 5.09
CA ARG A 29 13.07 3.07 5.88
C ARG A 29 13.10 2.19 7.12
N THR A 30 13.33 2.81 8.27
CA THR A 30 13.33 2.13 9.57
C THR A 30 11.96 1.49 9.84
N THR A 31 12.00 0.21 10.15
CA THR A 31 10.84 -0.58 10.54
C THR A 31 10.60 -0.45 12.04
N LEU A 32 9.35 -0.59 12.50
CA LEU A 32 9.05 -0.58 13.95
C LEU A 32 9.86 -1.62 14.72
N LYS A 33 10.18 -2.77 14.10
CA LYS A 33 11.00 -3.82 14.71
C LYS A 33 12.46 -3.41 14.89
N GLU A 34 12.99 -2.57 14.00
CA GLU A 34 14.32 -1.97 14.17
C GLU A 34 14.29 -0.89 15.24
N THR A 35 13.24 -0.06 15.31
CA THR A 35 13.09 0.92 16.40
C THR A 35 12.96 0.25 17.77
N TYR A 36 12.13 -0.78 17.89
CA TYR A 36 12.00 -1.58 19.11
C TYR A 36 13.35 -2.14 19.55
N LYS A 37 14.13 -2.72 18.63
CA LYS A 37 15.48 -3.22 18.93
C LYS A 37 16.43 -2.11 19.39
N ALA A 38 16.42 -0.96 18.72
CA ALA A 38 17.27 0.17 19.09
C ALA A 38 16.92 0.72 20.48
N MET A 39 15.64 0.94 20.75
CA MET A 39 15.12 1.40 22.04
C MET A 39 15.38 0.37 23.15
N ALA A 40 15.25 -0.93 22.88
CA ALA A 40 15.52 -1.99 23.85
C ALA A 40 17.02 -2.07 24.20
N ALA A 41 17.91 -1.92 23.21
CA ALA A 41 19.36 -1.85 23.44
C ALA A 41 19.76 -0.54 24.15
N GLU A 42 19.10 0.58 23.85
CA GLU A 42 19.31 1.85 24.56
C GLU A 42 18.89 1.74 26.03
N TRP A 43 17.75 1.09 26.30
CA TRP A 43 17.25 0.82 27.65
C TRP A 43 18.11 -0.18 28.42
N ASP A 44 18.54 -1.28 27.82
CA ASP A 44 19.49 -2.23 28.43
C ASP A 44 20.84 -1.56 28.77
N ASN A 45 21.29 -0.60 27.97
CA ASN A 45 22.49 0.19 28.27
C ASN A 45 22.25 1.31 29.29
N LEU A 46 21.01 1.82 29.42
CA LEU A 46 20.68 2.86 30.40
C LEU A 46 20.46 2.24 31.77
N SER A 47 19.62 1.20 31.86
CA SER A 47 19.20 0.49 33.08
C SER A 47 20.33 -0.08 33.95
N LYS A 48 21.55 -0.19 33.40
CA LYS A 48 22.78 -0.58 34.13
C LYS A 48 23.42 0.59 34.91
N SER A 49 22.96 1.82 34.70
CA SER A 49 23.35 3.01 35.48
C SER A 49 22.62 3.03 36.82
N THR A 50 23.34 3.33 37.90
CA THR A 50 22.81 3.38 39.27
C THR A 50 21.87 4.56 39.55
N SER A 51 21.78 5.52 38.64
CA SER A 51 20.91 6.70 38.76
C SER A 51 20.14 6.91 37.45
N ILE A 52 18.85 6.56 37.48
CA ILE A 52 17.87 6.82 36.41
C ILE A 52 16.58 7.19 37.11
N ASP A 53 15.96 8.29 36.68
CA ASP A 53 14.67 8.66 37.22
C ASP A 53 13.56 7.64 36.87
N GLN A 54 12.61 7.47 37.79
CA GLN A 54 11.50 6.54 37.62
C GLN A 54 10.63 6.92 36.40
N THR A 55 10.49 8.21 36.08
CA THR A 55 9.78 8.68 34.87
C THR A 55 10.43 8.12 33.60
N THR A 56 11.75 8.21 33.49
CA THR A 56 12.50 7.70 32.34
C THR A 56 12.36 6.18 32.23
N LYS A 57 12.44 5.46 33.35
CA LYS A 57 12.25 4.00 33.39
C LYS A 57 10.86 3.57 32.93
N GLU A 58 9.80 4.19 33.44
CA GLU A 58 8.41 3.92 33.01
C GLU A 58 8.19 4.33 31.55
N GLY A 59 8.76 5.48 31.16
CA GLY A 59 8.80 5.98 29.79
C GLY A 59 9.29 4.95 28.78
N TYR A 60 10.47 4.37 29.03
CA TYR A 60 11.02 3.29 28.21
C TYR A 60 10.14 2.04 28.20
N ASN A 61 9.77 1.52 29.38
CA ASN A 61 9.02 0.26 29.48
C ASN A 61 7.66 0.33 28.77
N ASN A 62 6.89 1.41 28.97
CA ASN A 62 5.59 1.61 28.34
C ASN A 62 5.73 1.77 26.81
N THR A 63 6.73 2.54 26.36
CA THR A 63 6.96 2.75 24.91
C THR A 63 7.41 1.46 24.22
N LEU A 64 8.24 0.64 24.88
CA LEU A 64 8.65 -0.68 24.41
C LEU A 64 7.47 -1.66 24.31
N SER A 65 6.58 -1.68 25.31
CA SER A 65 5.35 -2.50 25.26
C SER A 65 4.49 -2.12 24.07
N LEU A 66 4.18 -0.83 23.91
CA LEU A 66 3.35 -0.33 22.79
C LEU A 66 3.99 -0.63 21.42
N LEU A 67 5.31 -0.55 21.29
CA LEU A 67 6.02 -0.94 20.07
C LEU A 67 5.95 -2.46 19.80
N SER A 68 6.03 -3.29 20.85
CA SER A 68 5.89 -4.75 20.75
C SER A 68 4.49 -5.15 20.30
N ASP A 69 3.46 -4.58 20.92
CA ASP A 69 2.05 -4.81 20.60
C ASP A 69 1.73 -4.36 19.18
N LEU A 70 2.20 -3.16 18.79
CA LEU A 70 2.01 -2.64 17.44
C LEU A 70 2.74 -3.46 16.37
N CYS A 71 3.91 -4.03 16.68
CA CYS A 71 4.59 -4.99 15.80
C CYS A 71 3.76 -6.28 15.65
N THR A 72 3.22 -6.79 16.76
CA THR A 72 2.44 -8.03 16.81
C THR A 72 1.13 -7.91 16.01
N ILE A 73 0.32 -6.87 16.26
CA ILE A 73 -0.95 -6.66 15.54
C ILE A 73 -0.71 -6.40 14.05
N ARG A 74 0.33 -5.64 13.66
CA ARG A 74 0.66 -5.42 12.23
C ARG A 74 1.12 -6.72 11.55
N GLN A 75 1.77 -7.64 12.27
CA GLN A 75 2.08 -8.98 11.75
C GLN A 75 0.82 -9.84 11.59
N GLN A 76 -0.11 -9.81 12.55
CA GLN A 76 -1.39 -10.50 12.47
C GLN A 76 -2.24 -9.98 11.29
N ILE A 77 -2.39 -8.66 11.13
CA ILE A 77 -3.06 -8.04 9.97
C ILE A 77 -2.45 -8.53 8.65
N ARG A 78 -1.12 -8.62 8.54
CA ARG A 78 -0.45 -9.12 7.33
C ARG A 78 -0.77 -10.60 7.06
N ARG A 79 -0.78 -11.46 8.09
CA ARG A 79 -1.14 -12.88 8.00
C ARG A 79 -2.60 -13.06 7.57
N SER A 80 -3.53 -12.41 8.28
CA SER A 80 -4.97 -12.42 7.99
C SER A 80 -5.27 -11.83 6.60
N GLY A 81 -4.54 -10.80 6.16
CA GLY A 81 -4.64 -10.24 4.82
C GLY A 81 -4.30 -11.26 3.71
N GLY A 82 -3.34 -12.15 3.98
CA GLY A 82 -3.02 -13.29 3.12
C GLY A 82 -4.14 -14.33 3.07
N SER A 83 -4.69 -14.73 4.22
CA SER A 83 -5.83 -15.66 4.27
C SER A 83 -7.09 -15.10 3.60
N ARG A 84 -7.43 -13.83 3.84
CA ARG A 84 -8.53 -13.12 3.18
C ARG A 84 -8.33 -13.01 1.66
N LYS A 85 -7.09 -12.87 1.18
CA LYS A 85 -6.77 -12.91 -0.26
C LYS A 85 -7.01 -14.31 -0.85
N ARG A 86 -6.63 -15.38 -0.13
CA ARG A 86 -6.86 -16.77 -0.57
C ARG A 86 -8.34 -17.10 -0.67
N LEU A 87 -9.13 -16.82 0.38
CA LEU A 87 -10.58 -17.05 0.38
C LEU A 87 -11.32 -16.27 -0.72
N LEU A 88 -10.90 -15.03 -0.99
CA LEU A 88 -11.42 -14.24 -2.12
C LEU A 88 -11.06 -14.82 -3.50
N ALA A 89 -9.99 -15.61 -3.61
CA ALA A 89 -9.61 -16.29 -4.85
C ALA A 89 -10.40 -17.59 -5.02
N GLU A 90 -10.48 -18.42 -3.98
CA GLU A 90 -11.32 -19.63 -3.94
C GLU A 90 -12.78 -19.30 -4.29
N LEU A 91 -13.34 -18.25 -3.69
CA LEU A 91 -14.70 -17.81 -3.99
C LEU A 91 -14.86 -17.23 -5.42
N ALA A 92 -13.80 -16.66 -6.00
CA ALA A 92 -13.86 -16.17 -7.37
C ALA A 92 -13.86 -17.31 -8.40
N GLU A 93 -13.06 -18.35 -8.15
CA GLU A 93 -13.04 -19.59 -8.92
C GLU A 93 -14.38 -20.33 -8.81
N ALA A 94 -14.86 -20.53 -7.59
CA ALA A 94 -16.14 -21.18 -7.27
C ALA A 94 -17.38 -20.50 -7.90
N GLU A 95 -17.33 -19.18 -8.12
CA GLU A 95 -18.39 -18.37 -8.74
C GLU A 95 -18.12 -18.04 -10.22
N GLY A 96 -17.11 -18.67 -10.85
CA GLY A 96 -16.79 -18.48 -12.27
C GLY A 96 -16.49 -17.02 -12.63
N THR A 97 -15.85 -16.27 -11.74
CA THR A 97 -15.68 -14.82 -11.87
C THR A 97 -14.28 -14.32 -11.48
N THR A 98 -14.03 -13.02 -11.65
CA THR A 98 -12.70 -12.45 -11.36
C THR A 98 -12.56 -12.13 -9.87
N PHE A 99 -11.37 -12.37 -9.30
CA PHE A 99 -10.97 -11.92 -7.97
C PHE A 99 -11.31 -10.45 -7.71
N ARG A 100 -11.14 -9.57 -8.72
CA ARG A 100 -11.45 -8.15 -8.62
C ARG A 100 -12.96 -7.89 -8.43
N SER A 101 -13.82 -8.72 -9.04
CA SER A 101 -15.27 -8.65 -8.86
C SER A 101 -15.67 -9.06 -7.45
N VAL A 102 -15.27 -10.25 -6.98
CA VAL A 102 -15.59 -10.75 -5.63
C VAL A 102 -15.06 -9.81 -4.55
N LYS A 103 -13.78 -9.39 -4.66
CA LYS A 103 -13.17 -8.42 -3.72
C LYS A 103 -14.02 -7.15 -3.59
N ARG A 104 -14.57 -6.66 -4.70
CA ARG A 104 -15.35 -5.42 -4.71
C ARG A 104 -16.80 -5.66 -4.29
N GLY A 105 -17.41 -6.81 -4.62
CA GLY A 105 -18.71 -7.22 -4.12
C GLY A 105 -18.71 -7.35 -2.59
N LEU A 106 -17.66 -7.94 -2.00
CA LEU A 106 -17.49 -7.99 -0.55
C LEU A 106 -17.38 -6.58 0.08
N LEU A 107 -16.67 -5.64 -0.55
CA LEU A 107 -16.60 -4.26 -0.04
C LEU A 107 -17.96 -3.57 -0.07
N ASP A 108 -18.75 -3.77 -1.13
CA ASP A 108 -20.12 -3.24 -1.21
C ASP A 108 -21.04 -3.88 -0.17
N LEU A 109 -20.93 -5.20 0.05
CA LEU A 109 -21.67 -5.93 1.08
C LEU A 109 -21.39 -5.33 2.46
N ARG A 110 -20.11 -5.12 2.80
CA ARG A 110 -19.71 -4.53 4.09
C ARG A 110 -20.16 -3.08 4.24
N ASN A 111 -20.16 -2.29 3.16
CA ASN A 111 -20.74 -0.94 3.17
C ASN A 111 -22.26 -0.96 3.42
N GLN A 112 -23.00 -1.93 2.84
CA GLN A 112 -24.43 -2.12 3.11
C GLN A 112 -24.68 -2.56 4.57
N ASP A 113 -23.78 -3.35 5.14
CA ASP A 113 -23.83 -3.79 6.54
C ASP A 113 -23.30 -2.70 7.51
N GLY A 114 -23.07 -1.47 7.04
CA GLY A 114 -22.58 -0.34 7.85
C GLY A 114 -21.10 -0.40 8.27
N VAL A 115 -20.35 -1.42 7.83
CA VAL A 115 -18.96 -1.62 8.24
C VAL A 115 -17.98 -0.92 7.30
N SER A 116 -17.51 0.24 7.74
CA SER A 116 -16.37 0.92 7.15
C SER A 116 -15.04 0.27 7.58
N ARG A 117 -14.01 0.40 6.73
CA ARG A 117 -12.64 0.01 7.09
C ARG A 117 -11.93 1.18 7.77
N GLY A 118 -11.12 0.88 8.78
CA GLY A 118 -10.17 1.85 9.31
C GLY A 118 -9.28 2.42 8.19
N GLY A 119 -9.08 3.74 8.19
CA GLY A 119 -8.30 4.44 7.18
C GLY A 119 -6.80 4.13 7.25
N ASP A 120 -6.02 4.73 6.34
CA ASP A 120 -4.61 4.40 6.08
C ASP A 120 -3.68 4.39 7.31
N VAL A 121 -2.84 3.34 7.39
CA VAL A 121 -1.84 3.10 8.44
C VAL A 121 -0.85 4.26 8.55
N THR A 122 -0.64 4.79 9.76
CA THR A 122 0.30 5.90 10.00
C THR A 122 1.73 5.47 9.72
N ARG A 123 2.52 6.30 9.02
CA ARG A 123 3.89 5.93 8.65
C ARG A 123 4.80 5.94 9.87
N ASN A 124 5.73 4.98 9.95
CA ASN A 124 6.63 4.84 11.11
C ASN A 124 7.41 6.13 11.43
N ALA A 125 7.82 6.89 10.40
CA ALA A 125 8.57 8.14 10.58
C ALA A 125 7.71 9.28 11.14
N GLU A 126 6.40 9.27 10.90
CA GLU A 126 5.44 10.22 11.48
C GLU A 126 5.10 9.78 12.91
N LEU A 127 4.87 8.48 13.11
CA LEU A 127 4.51 7.86 14.40
C LEU A 127 5.61 7.98 15.47
N LEU A 128 6.88 7.94 15.06
CA LEU A 128 8.06 7.95 15.94
C LEU A 128 8.91 9.21 15.71
N LYS A 129 8.30 10.30 15.23
CA LYS A 129 8.99 11.54 14.90
C LYS A 129 9.85 12.04 16.06
N GLU A 130 9.27 12.16 17.25
CA GLU A 130 9.95 12.69 18.44
C GLU A 130 11.10 11.78 18.93
N TRP A 131 10.99 10.46 18.73
CA TRP A 131 12.09 9.52 18.99
C TRP A 131 13.24 9.70 17.99
N TYR A 132 12.95 9.98 16.71
CA TYR A 132 13.97 10.17 15.68
C TYR A 132 14.56 11.59 15.63
N SER A 133 13.89 12.58 16.23
CA SER A 133 14.39 13.96 16.32
C SER A 133 15.24 14.23 17.56
N THR A 134 15.38 13.24 18.45
CA THR A 134 16.14 13.36 19.70
C THR A 134 17.30 12.37 19.76
N ASP A 135 18.25 12.62 20.65
CA ASP A 135 19.30 11.66 21.01
C ASP A 135 19.08 10.99 22.38
N ARG A 136 19.98 10.05 22.73
CA ARG A 136 19.90 9.30 24.00
C ARG A 136 20.05 10.19 25.23
N SER A 137 20.87 11.23 25.16
CA SER A 137 21.14 12.13 26.28
C SER A 137 19.90 12.96 26.59
N GLU A 138 19.27 13.54 25.56
CA GLU A 138 18.00 14.25 25.68
C GLU A 138 16.90 13.35 26.26
N ARG A 139 16.75 12.13 25.71
CA ARG A 139 15.77 11.14 26.18
C ARG A 139 15.96 10.68 27.62
N SER A 140 17.18 10.70 28.14
CA SER A 140 17.42 10.37 29.56
C SER A 140 16.77 11.38 30.52
N SER A 141 16.53 12.61 30.03
CA SER A 141 15.93 13.73 30.74
C SER A 141 14.48 14.07 30.31
N TRP A 142 13.86 13.22 29.48
CA TRP A 142 12.49 13.45 29.00
C TRP A 142 11.46 13.52 30.13
N SER A 143 10.63 14.56 30.10
CA SER A 143 9.54 14.72 31.05
C SER A 143 8.41 13.71 30.79
N VAL A 144 7.50 13.56 31.77
CA VAL A 144 6.24 12.82 31.60
C VAL A 144 5.51 13.21 30.31
N ASN A 145 5.51 14.51 29.97
CA ASN A 145 4.84 15.03 28.79
C ASN A 145 5.54 14.63 27.47
N ASP A 146 6.85 14.44 27.48
CA ASP A 146 7.60 14.03 26.28
C ASP A 146 7.40 12.54 25.98
N TRP A 147 7.44 11.70 27.02
CA TRP A 147 7.02 10.30 26.93
C TRP A 147 5.56 10.18 26.47
N ALA A 148 4.65 10.97 27.03
CA ALA A 148 3.23 10.96 26.68
C ALA A 148 2.97 11.28 25.20
N LYS A 149 3.76 12.16 24.56
CA LYS A 149 3.63 12.44 23.10
C LYS A 149 3.85 11.17 22.27
N VAL A 150 4.95 10.45 22.52
CA VAL A 150 5.31 9.22 21.79
C VAL A 150 4.31 8.11 22.10
N GLN A 151 3.98 7.91 23.37
CA GLN A 151 3.07 6.86 23.83
C GLN A 151 1.64 7.07 23.30
N SER A 152 1.13 8.31 23.31
CA SER A 152 -0.20 8.63 22.75
C SER A 152 -0.29 8.36 21.25
N ALA A 153 0.75 8.71 20.49
CA ALA A 153 0.82 8.40 19.06
C ALA A 153 0.80 6.88 18.81
N LEU A 154 1.63 6.12 19.55
CA LEU A 154 1.67 4.66 19.47
C LEU A 154 0.34 4.01 19.88
N GLN A 155 -0.28 4.44 20.99
CA GLN A 155 -1.55 3.92 21.50
C GLN A 155 -2.71 4.19 20.53
N THR A 156 -2.72 5.35 19.89
CA THR A 156 -3.71 5.71 18.86
C THR A 156 -3.59 4.79 17.64
N GLU A 157 -2.37 4.57 17.15
CA GLU A 157 -2.10 3.69 16.00
C GLU A 157 -2.31 2.20 16.34
N LEU A 158 -2.06 1.78 17.58
CA LEU A 158 -2.37 0.45 18.09
C LEU A 158 -3.89 0.22 18.10
N THR A 159 -4.66 1.13 18.70
CA THR A 159 -6.13 1.09 18.73
C THR A 159 -6.72 1.03 17.32
N ARG A 160 -6.19 1.85 16.40
CA ARG A 160 -6.56 1.83 14.97
C ARG A 160 -6.24 0.51 14.30
N SER A 161 -5.06 -0.06 14.59
CA SER A 161 -4.61 -1.34 14.05
C SER A 161 -5.50 -2.49 14.54
N MET A 162 -5.86 -2.52 15.83
CA MET A 162 -6.79 -3.51 16.38
C MET A 162 -8.14 -3.47 15.67
N ARG A 163 -8.80 -2.30 15.57
CA ARG A 163 -10.07 -2.16 14.83
C ARG A 163 -9.97 -2.62 13.37
N SER A 164 -8.83 -2.37 12.72
CA SER A 164 -8.55 -2.84 11.35
C SER A 164 -8.38 -4.37 11.27
N TYR A 165 -7.78 -4.97 12.30
CA TYR A 165 -7.66 -6.42 12.45
C TYR A 165 -9.03 -7.08 12.67
N ASP A 166 -9.86 -6.54 13.57
CA ASP A 166 -11.21 -7.07 13.85
C ASP A 166 -12.10 -7.02 12.60
N THR A 167 -12.05 -5.90 11.86
CA THR A 167 -12.74 -5.74 10.57
C THR A 167 -12.28 -6.79 9.55
N LEU A 168 -10.97 -7.05 9.49
CA LEU A 168 -10.35 -8.02 8.60
C LEU A 168 -10.67 -9.47 9.00
N GLN A 169 -10.82 -9.75 10.29
CA GLN A 169 -11.21 -11.06 10.80
C GLN A 169 -12.69 -11.33 10.51
N GLY A 170 -13.57 -10.37 10.76
CA GLY A 170 -14.97 -10.44 10.33
C GLY A 170 -15.10 -10.66 8.82
N ASP A 171 -14.30 -9.97 7.99
CA ASP A 171 -14.25 -10.21 6.54
C ASP A 171 -13.81 -11.64 6.17
N ILE A 172 -12.93 -12.27 6.95
CA ILE A 172 -12.49 -13.68 6.76
C ILE A 172 -13.62 -14.64 7.11
N ASP A 173 -14.28 -14.42 8.24
CA ASP A 173 -15.31 -15.34 8.74
C ASP A 173 -16.60 -15.24 7.90
N THR A 174 -16.96 -14.04 7.41
CA THR A 174 -17.96 -13.89 6.34
C THR A 174 -17.60 -14.69 5.09
N LEU A 175 -16.35 -14.62 4.62
CA LEU A 175 -15.92 -15.37 3.42
C LEU A 175 -15.94 -16.89 3.62
N LYS A 176 -15.49 -17.40 4.78
CA LYS A 176 -15.60 -18.82 5.13
C LYS A 176 -17.07 -19.26 5.13
N SER A 177 -17.94 -18.47 5.78
CA SER A 177 -19.37 -18.76 5.89
C SER A 177 -20.05 -18.82 4.52
N ILE A 178 -19.73 -17.88 3.62
CA ILE A 178 -20.20 -17.86 2.22
C ILE A 178 -19.69 -19.10 1.44
N LEU A 179 -18.42 -19.47 1.58
CA LEU A 179 -17.85 -20.67 0.93
C LEU A 179 -18.48 -21.97 1.44
N THR A 180 -18.76 -22.08 2.73
CA THR A 180 -19.49 -23.22 3.31
C THR A 180 -20.92 -23.28 2.80
N ALA A 181 -21.64 -22.15 2.77
CA ALA A 181 -23.00 -22.08 2.22
C ALA A 181 -23.05 -22.50 0.75
N ARG A 182 -22.09 -22.06 -0.06
CA ARG A 182 -21.96 -22.44 -1.48
C ARG A 182 -21.74 -23.95 -1.64
N LYS A 183 -20.85 -24.54 -0.84
CA LYS A 183 -20.61 -26.00 -0.84
C LYS A 183 -21.86 -26.79 -0.42
N GLN A 184 -22.66 -26.27 0.52
CA GLN A 184 -23.96 -26.85 0.91
C GLN A 184 -25.02 -26.72 -0.19
N GLU A 185 -25.08 -25.61 -0.93
CA GLU A 185 -25.97 -25.46 -2.10
C GLU A 185 -25.64 -26.53 -3.18
N GLU A 186 -24.36 -26.82 -3.43
CA GLU A 186 -23.94 -27.85 -4.38
C GLU A 186 -24.27 -29.28 -3.95
N THR A 187 -24.03 -29.64 -2.67
CA THR A 187 -24.36 -30.98 -2.16
C THR A 187 -25.86 -31.23 -2.17
N ASN A 188 -26.67 -30.21 -1.88
CA ASN A 188 -28.13 -30.30 -1.91
C ASN A 188 -28.66 -30.39 -3.35
N ALA A 189 -28.04 -29.70 -4.31
CA ALA A 189 -28.39 -29.81 -5.73
C ALA A 189 -28.01 -31.18 -6.34
N SER A 190 -26.99 -31.86 -5.79
CA SER A 190 -26.53 -33.18 -6.26
C SER A 190 -27.24 -34.38 -5.62
N GLY A 191 -28.33 -34.18 -4.88
CA GLY A 191 -29.28 -35.27 -4.58
C GLY A 191 -28.99 -36.17 -3.36
N SER A 192 -28.41 -35.63 -2.28
CA SER A 192 -28.44 -36.33 -0.97
C SER A 192 -29.00 -35.42 0.13
N SER A 193 -30.20 -35.75 0.60
CA SER A 193 -30.93 -34.97 1.61
C SER A 193 -30.43 -35.24 3.03
N VAL A 194 -29.17 -34.92 3.32
CA VAL A 194 -28.72 -34.76 4.70
C VAL A 194 -28.97 -33.30 5.10
N SER A 195 -29.91 -33.08 6.01
CA SER A 195 -30.33 -31.75 6.46
C SER A 195 -29.23 -31.04 7.28
N ALA A 196 -28.20 -30.56 6.60
CA ALA A 196 -27.29 -29.58 7.14
C ALA A 196 -28.08 -28.29 7.37
N LYS A 197 -28.19 -27.86 8.64
CA LYS A 197 -28.75 -26.55 9.01
C LYS A 197 -27.86 -25.45 8.43
N SER A 198 -28.11 -25.06 7.19
CA SER A 198 -27.47 -23.89 6.59
C SER A 198 -27.93 -22.63 7.33
N ASP A 199 -26.99 -21.82 7.79
CA ASP A 199 -27.32 -20.54 8.40
C ASP A 199 -28.00 -19.65 7.37
N LYS A 200 -29.26 -19.28 7.62
CA LYS A 200 -30.03 -18.40 6.71
C LYS A 200 -29.29 -17.09 6.40
N SER A 201 -28.45 -16.63 7.34
CA SER A 201 -27.57 -15.47 7.19
C SER A 201 -26.45 -15.66 6.15
N SER A 202 -25.83 -16.84 6.09
CA SER A 202 -24.71 -17.12 5.17
C SER A 202 -25.19 -17.27 3.73
N VAL A 203 -26.32 -17.98 3.54
CA VAL A 203 -27.03 -18.09 2.25
C VAL A 203 -27.52 -16.72 1.77
N SER A 204 -28.08 -15.89 2.67
CA SER A 204 -28.46 -14.51 2.35
C SER A 204 -27.26 -13.67 1.90
N SER A 205 -26.12 -13.78 2.59
CA SER A 205 -24.88 -13.08 2.26
C SER A 205 -24.31 -13.51 0.90
N LEU A 206 -24.33 -14.81 0.59
CA LEU A 206 -23.95 -15.35 -0.71
C LEU A 206 -24.84 -14.82 -1.84
N ARG A 207 -26.17 -14.82 -1.65
CA ARG A 207 -27.12 -14.26 -2.64
C ARG A 207 -26.90 -12.77 -2.87
N ARG A 208 -26.80 -11.96 -1.80
CA ARG A 208 -26.48 -10.52 -1.88
C ARG A 208 -25.17 -10.27 -2.64
N LEU A 209 -24.13 -11.07 -2.37
CA LEU A 209 -22.84 -10.97 -3.04
C LEU A 209 -22.93 -11.29 -4.55
N ARG A 210 -23.65 -12.37 -4.94
CA ARG A 210 -23.91 -12.71 -6.34
C ARG A 210 -24.64 -11.57 -7.07
N THR A 211 -25.71 -11.04 -6.49
CA THR A 211 -26.44 -9.88 -7.05
C THR A 211 -25.52 -8.67 -7.27
N LEU A 212 -24.67 -8.33 -6.30
CA LEU A 212 -23.70 -7.22 -6.40
C LEU A 212 -22.63 -7.45 -7.50
N ILE A 213 -22.23 -8.70 -7.71
CA ILE A 213 -21.32 -9.11 -8.80
C ILE A 213 -22.00 -8.94 -10.17
N ASP A 214 -23.24 -9.38 -10.31
CA ASP A 214 -23.94 -9.40 -11.61
C ASP A 214 -24.44 -8.01 -12.04
N LEU A 215 -24.92 -7.18 -11.11
CA LEU A 215 -25.21 -5.76 -11.35
C LEU A 215 -23.98 -5.03 -11.93
N ARG A 216 -22.77 -5.39 -11.47
CA ARG A 216 -21.52 -4.84 -12.00
C ARG A 216 -21.14 -5.39 -13.36
N LYS A 217 -21.32 -6.69 -13.63
CA LYS A 217 -21.15 -7.26 -14.98
C LYS A 217 -22.06 -6.52 -15.98
N ALA A 218 -23.33 -6.32 -15.62
CA ALA A 218 -24.30 -5.58 -16.43
C ALA A 218 -23.88 -4.13 -16.68
N ALA A 219 -23.47 -3.39 -15.64
CA ALA A 219 -23.01 -2.01 -15.77
C ALA A 219 -21.75 -1.88 -16.67
N ILE A 220 -20.83 -2.85 -16.63
CA ILE A 220 -19.66 -2.88 -17.51
C ILE A 220 -20.07 -3.19 -18.96
N LYS A 221 -21.01 -4.13 -19.18
CA LYS A 221 -21.56 -4.45 -20.51
C LYS A 221 -22.24 -3.23 -21.14
N ALA A 222 -23.08 -2.53 -20.38
CA ALA A 222 -23.76 -1.30 -20.81
C ALA A 222 -22.79 -0.15 -21.13
N LYS A 223 -21.69 -0.01 -20.39
CA LYS A 223 -20.64 0.98 -20.71
C LYS A 223 -19.83 0.61 -21.96
N ARG A 224 -19.73 -0.69 -22.30
CA ARG A 224 -19.08 -1.15 -23.54
C ARG A 224 -19.97 -0.94 -24.77
N SER A 225 -21.27 -1.22 -24.68
CA SER A 225 -22.21 -1.00 -25.80
C SER A 225 -22.42 0.49 -26.11
N ARG A 226 -22.26 1.39 -25.13
CA ARG A 226 -22.30 2.85 -25.31
C ARG A 226 -21.00 3.48 -25.81
N ARG A 227 -19.92 2.72 -26.04
CA ARG A 227 -18.73 3.28 -26.71
C ARG A 227 -19.05 3.40 -28.20
N PRO A 228 -19.01 4.60 -28.81
CA PRO A 228 -19.21 4.73 -30.24
C PRO A 228 -18.17 3.86 -30.96
N ALA A 229 -18.62 3.06 -31.92
CA ALA A 229 -17.72 2.27 -32.75
C ALA A 229 -16.72 3.23 -33.39
N LYS A 230 -15.44 3.10 -33.04
CA LYS A 230 -14.38 3.97 -33.57
C LYS A 230 -14.29 3.66 -35.06
N ARG A 231 -14.97 4.47 -35.87
CA ARG A 231 -15.23 4.29 -37.30
C ARG A 231 -13.88 4.16 -37.99
N ARG A 232 -13.43 2.92 -38.22
CA ARG A 232 -12.33 2.60 -39.12
C ARG A 232 -12.83 2.94 -40.52
N GLN A 233 -12.75 4.22 -40.89
CA GLN A 233 -12.77 4.59 -42.30
C GLN A 233 -11.57 3.89 -42.92
N GLY A 234 -11.85 2.87 -43.74
CA GLY A 234 -10.85 2.30 -44.60
C GLY A 234 -10.38 3.41 -45.54
N SER A 235 -9.07 3.66 -45.55
CA SER A 235 -8.43 4.46 -46.59
C SER A 235 -8.49 3.65 -47.89
N ILE A 236 -9.62 3.71 -48.58
CA ILE A 236 -9.71 3.26 -49.97
C ILE A 236 -8.96 4.31 -50.78
N VAL A 237 -7.68 4.05 -51.04
CA VAL A 237 -6.86 4.85 -51.96
C VAL A 237 -7.27 4.50 -53.38
N GLY A 238 -8.46 4.94 -53.78
CA GLY A 238 -8.87 5.03 -55.17
C GLY A 238 -8.29 6.31 -55.76
N LYS A 239 -7.05 6.27 -56.25
CA LYS A 239 -6.50 7.37 -57.06
C LYS A 239 -6.85 7.14 -58.52
N HIS A 240 -7.76 7.96 -59.02
CA HIS A 240 -8.12 8.02 -60.44
C HIS A 240 -7.10 8.78 -61.28
N SER A 241 -7.11 8.47 -62.58
CA SER A 241 -6.83 9.35 -63.72
C SER A 241 -5.40 9.85 -63.96
N LEU A 242 -4.87 9.45 -65.12
CA LEU A 242 -4.00 10.30 -65.94
C LEU A 242 -4.91 11.13 -66.86
N SER A 243 -4.97 12.44 -66.63
CA SER A 243 -5.57 13.40 -67.57
C SER A 243 -4.45 14.19 -68.23
N GLY A 244 -4.38 14.16 -69.55
CA GLY A 244 -3.45 14.98 -70.34
C GLY A 244 -3.87 16.45 -70.32
N TYR A 245 -2.87 17.33 -70.29
CA TYR A 245 -3.01 18.79 -70.27
C TYR A 245 -3.52 19.37 -71.60
N VAL A 246 -4.14 20.56 -71.50
CA VAL A 246 -4.01 21.64 -72.49
C VAL A 246 -3.53 22.88 -71.72
N GLU A 247 -2.72 23.69 -72.39
CA GLU A 247 -2.33 25.10 -72.14
C GLU A 247 -3.53 25.99 -71.71
N THR A 248 -3.47 27.17 -71.10
CA THR A 248 -2.44 28.10 -70.53
C THR A 248 -3.21 29.15 -69.67
N ASP A 249 -2.68 30.22 -69.03
CA ASP A 249 -1.33 30.83 -68.95
C ASP A 249 -1.11 31.64 -67.65
N ASP A 250 0.09 32.22 -67.54
CA ASP A 250 0.48 33.49 -66.89
C ASP A 250 0.56 33.67 -65.35
N SER A 251 1.66 34.34 -64.99
CA SER A 251 2.04 35.10 -63.79
C SER A 251 1.22 34.98 -62.49
N GLY A 252 1.85 34.38 -61.48
CA GLY A 252 1.42 34.47 -60.07
C GLY A 252 2.29 35.40 -59.19
N ASN A 253 1.99 35.34 -57.89
CA ASN A 253 2.69 35.92 -56.72
C ASN A 253 2.57 37.44 -56.45
N ALA A 254 2.48 37.89 -55.19
CA ALA A 254 2.14 37.18 -53.93
C ALA A 254 1.93 38.15 -52.74
N ALA A 255 1.33 37.59 -51.68
CA ALA A 255 1.67 37.75 -50.25
C ALA A 255 0.74 38.57 -49.33
N GLY A 256 -0.15 37.85 -48.64
CA GLY A 256 -0.45 38.09 -47.21
C GLY A 256 0.12 36.90 -46.41
N SER A 257 0.86 37.03 -45.30
CA SER A 257 0.80 37.92 -44.12
C SER A 257 -0.02 37.34 -42.95
N VAL A 258 0.72 36.99 -41.89
CA VAL A 258 0.38 37.10 -40.43
C VAL A 258 -0.82 36.25 -39.92
N VAL A 259 -0.68 35.24 -39.05
CA VAL A 259 -0.08 35.12 -37.69
C VAL A 259 -1.06 35.38 -36.53
N SER A 260 -0.93 34.55 -35.49
CA SER A 260 -1.38 34.68 -34.09
C SER A 260 -2.82 34.35 -33.67
N LYS A 261 -2.86 33.28 -32.85
CA LYS A 261 -3.58 33.10 -31.57
C LYS A 261 -4.22 34.34 -30.92
N ALA A 262 -5.34 34.08 -30.27
CA ALA A 262 -5.47 34.26 -28.81
C ALA A 262 -5.73 32.87 -28.18
#